data_AF-A0A1S4B0M8-F1
#
_entry.id   AF-A0A1S4B0M8-F1
#
_cell.length_a   1.000
_cell.length_b   1.000
_cell.length_c   1.000
_cell.angle_alpha   90.00
_cell.angle_beta   90.00
_cell.angle_gamma   90.00
#
_symmetry.space_group_name_H-M   'P 1'
#
loop_
_entity.id
_entity.type
_entity.pdbx_description
1 polymer ?
#
loop_
_entity_poly.entity_id
_entity_poly.type
_entity_poly.pdbx_seq_one_letter_code
_entity_poly.pdbx_strand_id
1 'polypeptide(L)'
;MTVCKFIQKLHLIDLLPMFRVSSRLAMNEISLFVMNIRFMQIIHDVEAIAHATNEHPLALLAEHTKKLLQRDNTIYMPILSQRHRNAAAVSASILHKLYGIKLRPFLENAEHLTEDTIAVFPAADSLEQYIMQVIISTCADGTSDAYCRKLNLFKIETVSGTLVLRWVNSQLARILNWVDRAIQQERWTPVSPQQRHGSSIVEVYRIVEETVDQFFALKVPMRPGELGSLFRGIDNAFQVYAKTILDKIANKEDVVPPVPILTRYSREHGIKAFVKKELKDTRIPDVLKSVEIDVVATSTLCVQLNSLHYAISQLNKLEDSIWERWTRKKHHDKSIKSPAEETARNLQKDSFDGSRKDINAAIDRMCEFTGTKIIFWDLREPFIENLYKPSVSQSRLESVMDPLDMVLNQLCDVIMEPLRDRVVTGLLQASLDGLLRVILDGGPSRVFSLGDAKLLEEDLEILKEFFISGGDGLPRGVVENQVARVRQVVKLHGYETREIIEDLRSASELEMQGGRGKLGADTKTLLRILCHRGESEASQFVKKQFKIPKSGA
;
A
#
# COMPACT_ATOMS: atom_id res chain seq x y z
N MET A 1 -15.26 -2.18 -70.19
CA MET A 1 -14.44 -0.95 -70.13
C MET A 1 -12.99 -1.35 -69.83
N THR A 2 -12.10 -1.22 -70.81
CA THR A 2 -10.73 -1.77 -70.83
C THR A 2 -9.80 -0.99 -69.88
N VAL A 3 -8.79 -1.64 -69.28
CA VAL A 3 -7.77 -1.05 -68.39
C VAL A 3 -7.17 0.24 -68.96
N CYS A 4 -7.03 0.35 -70.27
CA CYS A 4 -6.60 1.59 -70.94
C CYS A 4 -7.49 2.80 -70.64
N LYS A 5 -8.83 2.64 -70.51
CA LYS A 5 -9.75 3.73 -70.14
C LYS A 5 -9.65 4.11 -68.66
N PHE A 6 -9.26 3.18 -67.78
CA PHE A 6 -9.04 3.46 -66.36
C PHE A 6 -7.70 4.18 -66.12
N ILE A 7 -6.66 3.79 -66.87
CA ILE A 7 -5.35 4.46 -66.90
C ILE A 7 -5.46 5.85 -67.56
N GLN A 8 -6.31 6.02 -68.59
CA GLN A 8 -6.62 7.32 -69.19
C GLN A 8 -7.22 8.33 -68.21
N LYS A 9 -8.05 7.88 -67.25
CA LYS A 9 -8.65 8.75 -66.22
C LYS A 9 -7.66 9.19 -65.13
N LEU A 10 -6.47 8.60 -65.11
CA LEU A 10 -5.40 8.81 -64.14
C LEU A 10 -4.30 9.76 -64.64
N HIS A 11 -4.48 10.46 -65.77
CA HIS A 11 -3.45 11.29 -66.43
C HIS A 11 -2.14 10.52 -66.76
N LEU A 12 -2.26 9.26 -67.19
CA LEU A 12 -1.13 8.38 -67.51
C LEU A 12 -1.11 8.00 -69.01
N ILE A 13 -1.24 9.00 -69.88
CA ILE A 13 -1.35 8.80 -71.34
C ILE A 13 -0.01 8.35 -71.97
N ASP A 14 1.14 8.70 -71.39
CA ASP A 14 2.43 8.51 -72.07
C ASP A 14 3.12 7.15 -71.83
N LEU A 15 2.53 6.25 -71.03
CA LEU A 15 3.13 4.94 -70.69
C LEU A 15 2.40 3.72 -71.27
N LEU A 16 1.40 3.96 -72.12
CA LEU A 16 0.60 2.92 -72.79
C LEU A 16 1.38 1.88 -73.65
N PRO A 17 2.57 2.14 -74.22
CA PRO A 17 3.20 1.15 -75.11
C PRO A 17 3.91 -0.03 -74.41
N MET A 18 4.18 0.01 -73.10
CA MET A 18 5.09 -0.97 -72.45
C MET A 18 4.42 -2.21 -71.82
N PHE A 19 3.10 -2.24 -71.60
CA PHE A 19 2.51 -3.31 -70.76
C PHE A 19 1.39 -4.10 -71.47
N ARG A 20 1.74 -5.26 -72.06
CA ARG A 20 0.78 -6.35 -72.31
C ARG A 20 0.51 -7.08 -70.98
N VAL A 21 -0.58 -6.72 -70.31
CA VAL A 21 -0.94 -7.25 -68.98
C VAL A 21 -1.66 -8.60 -69.10
N SER A 22 -1.02 -9.70 -68.66
CA SER A 22 -1.66 -11.03 -68.60
C SER A 22 -1.30 -11.87 -67.36
N SER A 23 -0.60 -11.32 -66.36
CA SER A 23 -0.20 -12.06 -65.15
C SER A 23 -0.45 -11.27 -63.86
N ARG A 24 -0.64 -11.98 -62.72
CA ARG A 24 -0.79 -11.36 -61.39
C ARG A 24 0.43 -10.50 -61.00
N LEU A 25 1.63 -10.88 -61.44
CA LEU A 25 2.87 -10.13 -61.24
C LEU A 25 2.81 -8.73 -61.90
N ALA A 26 2.32 -8.64 -63.14
CA ALA A 26 2.19 -7.36 -63.84
C ALA A 26 1.20 -6.40 -63.16
N MET A 27 0.13 -6.90 -62.54
CA MET A 27 -0.83 -6.05 -61.80
C MET A 27 -0.23 -5.48 -60.50
N ASN A 28 0.64 -6.23 -59.82
CA ASN A 28 1.33 -5.72 -58.63
C ASN A 28 2.34 -4.63 -58.98
N GLU A 29 3.07 -4.77 -60.10
CA GLU A 29 4.00 -3.75 -60.60
C GLU A 29 3.28 -2.45 -61.00
N ILE A 30 2.13 -2.55 -61.67
CA ILE A 30 1.30 -1.39 -62.00
C ILE A 30 0.77 -0.71 -60.73
N SER A 31 0.32 -1.50 -59.74
CA SER A 31 -0.14 -0.95 -58.45
C SER A 31 0.99 -0.24 -57.70
N LEU A 32 2.21 -0.78 -57.74
CA LEU A 32 3.40 -0.15 -57.15
C LEU A 32 3.71 1.19 -57.83
N PHE A 33 3.70 1.22 -59.16
CA PHE A 33 4.00 2.43 -59.93
C PHE A 33 2.99 3.56 -59.67
N VAL A 34 1.68 3.25 -59.73
CA VAL A 34 0.61 4.24 -59.50
C VAL A 34 0.64 4.78 -58.07
N MET A 35 0.83 3.90 -57.06
CA MET A 35 0.89 4.32 -55.67
C MET A 35 2.14 5.16 -55.38
N ASN A 36 3.28 4.85 -56.02
CA ASN A 36 4.51 5.64 -55.86
C ASN A 36 4.34 7.07 -56.41
N ILE A 37 3.78 7.24 -57.62
CA ILE A 37 3.52 8.58 -58.19
C ILE A 37 2.61 9.39 -57.26
N ARG A 38 1.50 8.81 -56.81
CA ARG A 38 0.54 9.50 -55.93
C ARG A 38 1.15 9.83 -54.57
N PHE A 39 1.98 8.95 -54.02
CA PHE A 39 2.69 9.21 -52.77
C PHE A 39 3.71 10.35 -52.92
N MET A 40 4.43 10.41 -54.05
CA MET A 40 5.37 11.50 -54.35
C MET A 40 4.65 12.86 -54.49
N GLN A 41 3.45 12.88 -55.09
CA GLN A 41 2.61 14.08 -55.15
C GLN A 41 2.23 14.56 -53.74
N ILE A 42 1.82 13.63 -52.86
CA ILE A 42 1.51 13.96 -51.47
C ILE A 42 2.71 14.53 -50.73
N ILE A 43 3.92 14.00 -50.94
CA ILE A 43 5.13 14.54 -50.29
C ILE A 43 5.30 16.02 -50.63
N HIS A 44 5.21 16.37 -51.91
CA HIS A 44 5.36 17.76 -52.36
C HIS A 44 4.26 18.68 -51.78
N ASP A 45 3.01 18.21 -51.75
CA ASP A 45 1.89 18.97 -51.17
C ASP A 45 2.06 19.14 -49.65
N VAL A 46 2.52 18.10 -48.96
CA VAL A 46 2.77 18.12 -47.50
C VAL A 46 3.91 19.06 -47.14
N GLU A 47 4.98 19.12 -47.93
CA GLU A 47 6.08 20.07 -47.72
C GLU A 47 5.56 21.52 -47.78
N ALA A 48 4.72 21.84 -48.77
CA ALA A 48 4.12 23.17 -48.90
C ALA A 48 3.15 23.49 -47.73
N ILE A 49 2.35 22.52 -47.29
CA ILE A 49 1.38 22.70 -46.20
C ILE A 49 2.09 22.81 -44.84
N ALA A 50 3.08 21.97 -44.56
CA ALA A 50 3.81 21.97 -43.30
C ALA A 50 4.48 23.32 -43.04
N HIS A 51 5.04 23.94 -44.09
CA HIS A 51 5.61 25.29 -44.00
C HIS A 51 4.56 26.38 -43.70
N ALA A 52 3.30 26.19 -44.10
CA ALA A 52 2.23 27.16 -43.89
C ALA A 52 1.51 26.99 -42.54
N THR A 53 1.37 25.76 -42.04
CA THR A 53 0.57 25.44 -40.83
C THR A 53 1.42 25.20 -39.58
N ASN A 54 2.75 25.15 -39.70
CA ASN A 54 3.67 24.81 -38.61
C ASN A 54 3.38 23.44 -37.97
N GLU A 55 2.86 22.50 -38.77
CA GLU A 55 2.62 21.11 -38.36
C GLU A 55 3.78 20.20 -38.81
N HIS A 56 4.02 19.12 -38.05
CA HIS A 56 5.14 18.23 -38.36
C HIS A 56 4.93 17.48 -39.70
N PRO A 57 5.88 17.55 -40.66
CA PRO A 57 5.71 16.98 -42.01
C PRO A 57 5.38 15.49 -42.03
N LEU A 58 5.98 14.68 -41.14
CA LEU A 58 5.67 13.25 -41.06
C LEU A 58 4.25 12.95 -40.55
N ALA A 59 3.72 13.78 -39.64
CA ALA A 59 2.36 13.60 -39.13
C ALA A 59 1.33 13.93 -40.24
N LEU A 60 1.55 15.04 -40.95
CA LEU A 60 0.77 15.40 -42.13
C LEU A 60 0.87 14.32 -43.23
N LEU A 61 2.07 13.81 -43.50
CA LEU A 61 2.26 12.75 -44.48
C LEU A 61 1.46 11.50 -44.12
N ALA A 62 1.42 11.10 -42.84
CA ALA A 62 0.59 9.98 -42.39
C ALA A 62 -0.90 10.22 -42.65
N GLU A 63 -1.41 11.39 -42.25
CA GLU A 63 -2.83 11.73 -42.42
C GLU A 63 -3.23 11.83 -43.89
N HIS A 64 -2.42 12.46 -44.73
CA HIS A 64 -2.68 12.53 -46.17
C HIS A 64 -2.60 11.15 -46.84
N THR A 65 -1.66 10.30 -46.42
CA THR A 65 -1.57 8.91 -46.90
C THR A 65 -2.79 8.09 -46.49
N LYS A 66 -3.29 8.29 -45.27
CA LYS A 66 -4.52 7.65 -44.78
C LYS A 66 -5.74 8.09 -45.59
N LYS A 67 -5.89 9.40 -45.83
CA LYS A 67 -6.96 9.97 -46.67
C LYS A 67 -6.89 9.46 -48.11
N LEU A 68 -5.69 9.33 -48.68
CA LEU A 68 -5.50 8.73 -50.00
C LEU A 68 -6.03 7.29 -50.02
N LEU A 69 -5.61 6.47 -49.06
CA LEU A 69 -6.05 5.07 -48.99
C LEU A 69 -7.58 4.97 -48.78
N GLN A 70 -8.17 5.82 -47.95
CA GLN A 70 -9.64 5.89 -47.77
C GLN A 70 -10.37 6.19 -49.07
N ARG A 71 -9.90 7.22 -49.81
CA ARG A 71 -10.47 7.59 -51.10
C ARG A 71 -10.29 6.49 -52.14
N ASP A 72 -9.12 5.86 -52.17
CA ASP A 72 -8.83 4.81 -53.13
C ASP A 72 -9.65 3.55 -52.84
N ASN A 73 -9.80 3.19 -51.57
CA ASN A 73 -10.58 2.03 -51.14
C ASN A 73 -12.07 2.18 -51.46
N THR A 74 -12.60 3.40 -51.44
CA THR A 74 -14.02 3.67 -51.75
C THR A 74 -14.28 3.80 -53.25
N ILE A 75 -13.39 4.46 -54.00
CA ILE A 75 -13.65 4.81 -55.41
C ILE A 75 -13.06 3.78 -56.39
N TYR A 76 -11.81 3.37 -56.17
CA TYR A 76 -11.02 2.65 -57.17
C TYR A 76 -10.86 1.15 -56.87
N MET A 77 -10.74 0.78 -55.59
CA MET A 77 -10.54 -0.61 -55.19
C MET A 77 -11.70 -1.55 -55.58
N PRO A 78 -12.99 -1.16 -55.53
CA PRO A 78 -14.06 -2.03 -55.99
C PRO A 78 -13.94 -2.43 -57.47
N ILE A 79 -13.39 -1.54 -58.31
CA ILE A 79 -13.17 -1.77 -59.74
C ILE A 79 -11.96 -2.67 -59.95
N LEU A 80 -10.87 -2.42 -59.22
CA LEU A 80 -9.63 -3.18 -59.34
C LEU A 80 -9.75 -4.59 -58.75
N SER A 81 -10.55 -4.76 -57.70
CA SER A 81 -10.81 -6.05 -57.06
C SER A 81 -11.51 -7.05 -57.97
N GLN A 82 -12.24 -6.59 -59.00
CA GLN A 82 -12.82 -7.45 -60.04
C GLN A 82 -11.74 -8.16 -60.89
N ARG A 83 -10.55 -7.56 -61.01
CA ARG A 83 -9.43 -8.08 -61.82
C ARG A 83 -8.31 -8.66 -60.97
N HIS A 84 -8.17 -8.18 -59.73
CA HIS A 84 -7.19 -8.67 -58.77
C HIS A 84 -7.81 -8.70 -57.38
N ARG A 85 -8.22 -9.88 -56.92
CA ARG A 85 -9.00 -10.09 -55.69
C ARG A 85 -8.46 -9.35 -54.45
N ASN A 86 -7.14 -9.19 -54.35
CA ASN A 86 -6.48 -8.56 -53.19
C ASN A 86 -5.88 -7.18 -53.51
N ALA A 87 -6.42 -6.44 -54.48
CA ALA A 87 -5.88 -5.15 -54.94
C ALA A 87 -5.74 -4.12 -53.81
N ALA A 88 -6.75 -4.03 -52.93
CA ALA A 88 -6.74 -3.15 -51.77
C ALA A 88 -5.63 -3.49 -50.77
N ALA A 89 -5.44 -4.77 -50.46
CA ALA A 89 -4.37 -5.23 -49.57
C ALA A 89 -2.97 -4.95 -50.13
N VAL A 90 -2.78 -5.11 -51.44
CA VAL A 90 -1.51 -4.77 -52.12
C VAL A 90 -1.24 -3.27 -52.07
N SER A 91 -2.24 -2.44 -52.40
CA SER A 91 -2.13 -0.97 -52.32
C SER A 91 -1.81 -0.49 -50.89
N ALA A 92 -2.53 -1.00 -49.89
CA ALA A 92 -2.31 -0.69 -48.48
C ALA A 92 -0.88 -1.08 -48.04
N SER A 93 -0.39 -2.24 -48.49
CA SER A 93 0.97 -2.72 -48.20
C SER A 93 2.06 -1.85 -48.84
N ILE A 94 1.82 -1.32 -50.04
CA ILE A 94 2.76 -0.41 -50.72
C ILE A 94 2.84 0.92 -49.99
N LEU A 95 1.70 1.53 -49.65
CA LEU A 95 1.66 2.79 -48.92
C LEU A 95 2.29 2.66 -47.52
N HIS A 96 2.06 1.53 -46.84
CA HIS A 96 2.76 1.19 -45.60
C HIS A 96 4.27 1.25 -45.75
N LYS A 97 4.81 0.56 -46.77
CA LYS A 97 6.25 0.52 -47.02
C LYS A 97 6.82 1.89 -47.37
N LEU A 98 6.13 2.67 -48.22
CA LEU A 98 6.58 3.99 -48.64
C LEU A 98 6.65 4.98 -47.47
N TYR A 99 5.60 5.03 -46.64
CA TYR A 99 5.62 5.84 -45.42
C TYR A 99 6.66 5.34 -44.41
N GLY A 100 6.76 4.01 -44.23
CA GLY A 100 7.73 3.39 -43.31
C GLY A 100 9.19 3.74 -43.61
N ILE A 101 9.57 3.94 -44.89
CA ILE A 101 10.92 4.40 -45.27
C ILE A 101 11.18 5.81 -44.73
N LYS A 102 10.18 6.69 -44.79
CA LYS A 102 10.31 8.07 -44.28
C LYS A 102 10.22 8.16 -42.76
N LEU A 103 9.45 7.27 -42.15
CA LEU A 103 9.25 7.22 -40.70
C LEU A 103 10.45 6.64 -39.94
N ARG A 104 11.16 5.65 -40.52
CA ARG A 104 12.22 4.91 -39.82
C ARG A 104 13.32 5.80 -39.21
N PRO A 105 13.90 6.78 -39.92
CA PRO A 105 14.92 7.65 -39.33
C PRO A 105 14.40 8.44 -38.12
N PHE A 106 13.10 8.79 -38.11
CA PHE A 106 12.50 9.46 -36.97
C PHE A 106 12.36 8.54 -35.76
N LEU A 107 11.95 7.28 -35.97
CA LEU A 107 11.83 6.28 -34.90
C LEU A 107 13.18 5.92 -34.27
N GLU A 108 14.25 5.86 -35.10
CA GLU A 108 15.60 5.53 -34.64
C GLU A 108 16.22 6.65 -33.78
N ASN A 109 15.80 7.90 -33.97
CA ASN A 109 16.33 9.07 -33.26
C ASN A 109 15.40 9.60 -32.15
N ALA A 110 14.24 8.98 -31.93
CA ALA A 110 13.27 9.42 -30.92
C ALA A 110 13.68 8.97 -29.51
N GLU A 111 14.35 9.84 -28.76
CA GLU A 111 14.85 9.54 -27.41
C GLU A 111 13.96 10.08 -26.26
N HIS A 112 13.12 11.07 -26.54
CA HIS A 112 12.30 11.81 -25.56
C HIS A 112 10.89 12.09 -26.08
N LEU A 113 9.95 12.34 -25.16
CA LEU A 113 8.59 12.80 -25.48
C LEU A 113 8.62 14.30 -25.82
N THR A 114 8.87 14.63 -27.09
CA THR A 114 8.83 16.00 -27.65
C THR A 114 7.51 16.28 -28.35
N GLU A 115 7.24 17.54 -28.69
CA GLU A 115 6.08 17.95 -29.51
C GLU A 115 6.02 17.15 -30.83
N ASP A 116 7.18 16.92 -31.46
CA ASP A 116 7.28 16.12 -32.68
C ASP A 116 6.82 14.67 -32.45
N THR A 117 7.25 14.01 -31.36
CA THR A 117 6.81 12.64 -31.07
C THR A 117 5.31 12.57 -30.77
N ILE A 118 4.77 13.59 -30.09
CA ILE A 118 3.36 13.70 -29.75
C ILE A 118 2.50 13.91 -31.02
N ALA A 119 3.04 14.56 -32.05
CA ALA A 119 2.38 14.72 -33.35
C ALA A 119 2.52 13.47 -34.24
N VAL A 120 3.73 12.93 -34.37
CA VAL A 120 4.05 11.88 -35.36
C VAL A 120 3.57 10.51 -34.92
N PHE A 121 3.76 10.13 -33.65
CA PHE A 121 3.44 8.77 -33.20
C PHE A 121 1.94 8.43 -33.34
N PRO A 122 0.99 9.29 -32.91
CA PRO A 122 -0.43 8.97 -33.04
C PRO A 122 -0.88 8.91 -34.50
N ALA A 123 -0.38 9.83 -35.35
CA ALA A 123 -0.70 9.84 -36.78
C ALA A 123 -0.16 8.59 -37.49
N ALA A 124 1.08 8.19 -37.19
CA ALA A 124 1.71 6.98 -37.75
C ALA A 124 0.98 5.70 -37.31
N ASP A 125 0.63 5.60 -36.03
CA ASP A 125 -0.10 4.47 -35.47
C ASP A 125 -1.51 4.38 -36.08
N SER A 126 -2.21 5.52 -36.18
CA SER A 126 -3.54 5.58 -36.80
C SER A 126 -3.54 5.19 -38.28
N LEU A 127 -2.49 5.55 -39.02
CA LEU A 127 -2.30 5.10 -40.40
C LEU A 127 -2.07 3.58 -40.45
N GLU A 128 -1.19 3.04 -39.61
CA GLU A 128 -0.89 1.60 -39.56
C GLU A 128 -2.12 0.77 -39.19
N GLN A 129 -2.90 1.20 -38.18
CA GLN A 129 -4.16 0.55 -37.79
C GLN A 129 -5.16 0.54 -38.95
N TYR A 130 -5.30 1.65 -39.68
CA TYR A 130 -6.22 1.72 -40.83
C TYR A 130 -5.77 0.83 -41.99
N ILE A 131 -4.47 0.80 -42.29
CA ILE A 131 -3.88 -0.11 -43.29
C ILE A 131 -4.17 -1.56 -42.93
N MET A 132 -3.96 -1.93 -41.67
CA MET A 132 -4.25 -3.29 -41.17
C MET A 132 -5.74 -3.62 -41.30
N GLN A 133 -6.63 -2.69 -40.95
CA GLN A 133 -8.07 -2.87 -41.11
C GLN A 133 -8.46 -3.11 -42.59
N VAL A 134 -7.88 -2.35 -43.53
CA VAL A 134 -8.12 -2.54 -44.97
C VAL A 134 -7.64 -3.92 -45.42
N ILE A 135 -6.45 -4.38 -44.98
CA ILE A 135 -5.93 -5.70 -45.35
C ILE A 135 -6.81 -6.82 -44.79
N ILE A 136 -7.22 -6.73 -43.53
CA ILE A 136 -8.06 -7.74 -42.87
C ILE A 136 -9.44 -7.82 -43.53
N SER A 137 -10.05 -6.66 -43.83
CA SER A 137 -11.40 -6.61 -44.42
C SER A 137 -11.48 -7.03 -45.89
N THR A 138 -10.35 -7.01 -46.61
CA THR A 138 -10.33 -7.27 -48.07
C THR A 138 -9.75 -8.63 -48.45
N CYS A 139 -9.04 -9.30 -47.54
CA CYS A 139 -8.53 -10.65 -47.74
C CYS A 139 -9.56 -11.72 -47.34
N ALA A 140 -9.59 -12.84 -48.05
CA ALA A 140 -10.36 -14.01 -47.63
C ALA A 140 -9.64 -14.75 -46.48
N ASP A 141 -10.42 -15.43 -45.63
CA ASP A 141 -9.95 -16.16 -44.44
C ASP A 141 -8.67 -16.97 -44.75
N GLY A 142 -7.58 -16.66 -44.02
CA GLY A 142 -6.26 -17.30 -44.13
C GLY A 142 -5.22 -16.59 -45.00
N THR A 143 -5.61 -15.65 -45.88
CA THR A 143 -4.65 -14.87 -46.68
C THR A 143 -4.21 -13.55 -46.04
N SER A 144 -5.02 -13.00 -45.14
CA SER A 144 -4.71 -11.80 -44.34
C SER A 144 -3.44 -11.99 -43.52
N ASP A 145 -3.32 -13.12 -42.82
CA ASP A 145 -2.15 -13.47 -42.00
C ASP A 145 -0.85 -13.48 -42.80
N ALA A 146 -0.89 -13.90 -44.07
CA ALA A 146 0.30 -13.91 -44.93
C ALA A 146 0.75 -12.50 -45.34
N TYR A 147 -0.17 -11.53 -45.48
CA TYR A 147 0.16 -10.13 -45.72
C TYR A 147 0.64 -9.46 -44.43
N CYS A 148 -0.06 -9.68 -43.31
CA CYS A 148 0.32 -9.13 -42.01
C CYS A 148 1.71 -9.61 -41.56
N ARG A 149 2.07 -10.89 -41.77
CA ARG A 149 3.42 -11.41 -41.47
C ARG A 149 4.52 -10.84 -42.38
N LYS A 150 4.18 -10.40 -43.59
CA LYS A 150 5.13 -9.78 -44.53
C LYS A 150 5.31 -8.28 -44.28
N LEU A 151 4.38 -7.65 -43.56
CA LEU A 151 4.48 -6.26 -43.17
C LEU A 151 5.31 -6.14 -41.89
N ASN A 152 6.46 -5.49 -42.02
CA ASN A 152 7.25 -5.09 -40.86
C ASN A 152 6.55 -3.89 -40.20
N LEU A 153 5.62 -4.17 -39.27
CA LEU A 153 4.88 -3.13 -38.56
C LEU A 153 5.84 -2.10 -37.94
N PHE A 154 5.40 -0.84 -37.87
CA PHE A 154 6.16 0.28 -37.32
C PHE A 154 6.42 0.10 -35.83
N LYS A 155 5.55 -0.66 -35.13
CA LYS A 155 5.66 -0.95 -33.69
C LYS A 155 5.76 0.33 -32.86
N ILE A 156 4.95 1.34 -33.21
CA ILE A 156 4.95 2.64 -32.53
C ILE A 156 4.74 2.49 -31.03
N GLU A 157 3.81 1.62 -30.60
CA GLU A 157 3.58 1.29 -29.19
C GLU A 157 4.83 0.80 -28.44
N THR A 158 5.79 0.17 -29.12
CA THR A 158 7.03 -0.31 -28.49
C THR A 158 8.01 0.83 -28.24
N VAL A 159 8.17 1.72 -29.23
CA VAL A 159 9.06 2.89 -29.12
C VAL A 159 8.47 3.89 -28.13
N SER A 160 7.21 4.29 -28.34
CA SER A 160 6.45 5.17 -27.44
C SER A 160 6.37 4.61 -26.02
N GLY A 161 6.10 3.32 -25.85
CA GLY A 161 6.09 2.66 -24.55
C GLY A 161 7.41 2.81 -23.80
N THR A 162 8.55 2.70 -24.49
CA THR A 162 9.87 2.92 -23.88
C THR A 162 10.04 4.36 -23.39
N LEU A 163 9.60 5.34 -24.18
CA LEU A 163 9.66 6.76 -23.81
C LEU A 163 8.72 7.08 -22.63
N VAL A 164 7.52 6.50 -22.63
CA VAL A 164 6.54 6.63 -21.55
C VAL A 164 7.09 6.02 -20.27
N LEU A 165 7.70 4.83 -20.31
CA LEU A 165 8.31 4.23 -19.12
C LEU A 165 9.46 5.07 -18.55
N ARG A 166 10.30 5.68 -19.40
CA ARG A 166 11.33 6.63 -18.94
C ARG A 166 10.70 7.84 -18.25
N TRP A 167 9.65 8.41 -18.83
CA TRP A 167 8.90 9.51 -18.23
C TRP A 167 8.27 9.11 -16.91
N VAL A 168 7.60 7.95 -16.84
CA VAL A 168 7.00 7.40 -15.62
C VAL A 168 8.08 7.27 -14.54
N ASN A 169 9.21 6.63 -14.82
CA ASN A 169 10.30 6.47 -13.85
C ASN A 169 10.81 7.82 -13.31
N SER A 170 10.90 8.85 -14.16
CA SER A 170 11.26 10.21 -13.73
C SER A 170 10.21 10.83 -12.80
N GLN A 171 8.92 10.68 -13.11
CA GLN A 171 7.85 11.15 -12.23
C GLN A 171 7.79 10.39 -10.92
N LEU A 172 8.02 9.07 -10.92
CA LEU A 172 8.00 8.26 -9.71
C LEU A 172 9.12 8.67 -8.74
N ALA A 173 10.33 8.94 -9.25
CA ALA A 173 11.41 9.50 -8.43
C ALA A 173 11.02 10.86 -7.83
N ARG A 174 10.31 11.71 -8.61
CA ARG A 174 9.78 12.99 -8.14
C ARG A 174 8.77 12.80 -7.01
N ILE A 175 7.79 11.90 -7.19
CA ILE A 175 6.77 11.59 -6.19
C ILE A 175 7.41 11.14 -4.87
N LEU A 176 8.38 10.21 -4.91
CA LEU A 176 9.04 9.73 -3.69
C LEU A 176 9.76 10.85 -2.93
N ASN A 177 10.46 11.74 -3.64
CA ASN A 177 11.10 12.91 -3.03
C ASN A 177 10.08 13.91 -2.45
N TRP A 178 8.88 14.00 -3.04
CA TRP A 178 7.80 14.82 -2.49
C TRP A 178 7.17 14.20 -1.26
N VAL A 179 6.95 12.88 -1.24
CA VAL A 179 6.45 12.15 -0.07
C VAL A 179 7.36 12.40 1.13
N ASP A 180 8.67 12.23 0.96
CA ASP A 180 9.65 12.48 2.02
C ASP A 180 9.59 13.93 2.51
N ARG A 181 9.59 14.91 1.60
CA ARG A 181 9.47 16.33 1.95
C ARG A 181 8.17 16.67 2.66
N ALA A 182 7.04 16.11 2.22
CA ALA A 182 5.73 16.35 2.84
C ALA A 182 5.74 15.86 4.30
N ILE A 183 6.32 14.68 4.57
CA ILE A 183 6.42 14.12 5.92
C ILE A 183 7.46 14.87 6.79
N GLN A 184 8.52 15.41 6.19
CA GLN A 184 9.50 16.23 6.92
C GLN A 184 8.94 17.59 7.35
N GLN A 185 8.02 18.15 6.56
CA GLN A 185 7.38 19.44 6.85
C GLN A 185 6.16 19.31 7.78
N GLU A 186 5.78 18.07 8.14
CA GLU A 186 4.61 17.82 8.97
C GLU A 186 4.77 18.36 10.39
N ARG A 187 3.68 18.96 10.87
CA ARG A 187 3.48 19.32 12.28
C ARG A 187 2.53 18.34 12.97
N TRP A 188 1.86 17.47 12.21
CA TRP A 188 0.87 16.52 12.70
C TRP A 188 -0.28 17.16 13.48
N THR A 189 -0.74 18.31 13.00
CA THR A 189 -1.97 18.94 13.43
C THR A 189 -3.10 18.59 12.46
N PRO A 190 -4.33 18.38 12.94
CA PRO A 190 -5.45 18.11 12.04
C PRO A 190 -5.68 19.29 11.09
N VAL A 191 -6.03 19.00 9.84
CA VAL A 191 -6.34 20.02 8.82
C VAL A 191 -7.55 20.87 9.26
N SER A 192 -8.57 20.24 9.83
CA SER A 192 -9.73 20.92 10.41
C SER A 192 -10.42 20.01 11.44
N PRO A 193 -11.38 20.51 12.24
CA PRO A 193 -12.12 19.66 13.19
C PRO A 193 -12.85 18.48 12.53
N GLN A 194 -13.26 18.62 11.26
CA GLN A 194 -13.88 17.58 10.45
C GLN A 194 -12.83 16.70 9.73
N GLN A 195 -11.70 17.28 9.34
CA GLN A 195 -10.58 16.58 8.68
C GLN A 195 -9.45 16.36 9.67
N ARG A 196 -9.57 15.31 10.47
CA ARG A 196 -8.66 15.00 11.59
C ARG A 196 -7.33 14.36 11.17
N HIS A 197 -7.01 14.36 9.88
CA HIS A 197 -5.73 13.87 9.33
C HIS A 197 -4.74 15.02 9.13
N GLY A 198 -3.47 14.67 8.91
CA GLY A 198 -2.41 15.61 8.57
C GLY A 198 -2.55 16.16 7.13
N SER A 199 -1.81 17.22 6.85
CA SER A 199 -1.82 17.90 5.53
C SER A 199 -1.05 17.14 4.45
N SER A 200 -0.03 16.39 4.83
CA SER A 200 0.90 15.66 3.98
C SER A 200 0.20 14.62 3.13
N ILE A 201 -0.75 13.86 3.69
CA ILE A 201 -1.49 12.89 2.88
C ILE A 201 -2.32 13.56 1.78
N VAL A 202 -2.87 14.75 2.03
CA VAL A 202 -3.59 15.53 1.00
C VAL A 202 -2.65 15.95 -0.11
N GLU A 203 -1.45 16.41 0.25
CA GLU A 203 -0.42 16.79 -0.72
C GLU A 203 0.09 15.59 -1.55
N VAL A 204 0.26 14.43 -0.92
CA VAL A 204 0.60 13.18 -1.63
C VAL A 204 -0.46 12.84 -2.67
N TYR A 205 -1.75 12.90 -2.32
CA TYR A 205 -2.83 12.69 -3.28
C TYR A 205 -2.80 13.73 -4.41
N ARG A 206 -2.64 15.01 -4.09
CA ARG A 206 -2.58 16.08 -5.08
C ARG A 206 -1.50 15.83 -6.13
N ILE A 207 -0.30 15.43 -5.69
CA ILE A 207 0.84 15.17 -6.58
C ILE A 207 0.61 13.90 -7.41
N VAL A 208 0.03 12.87 -6.81
CA VAL A 208 -0.36 11.63 -7.51
C VAL A 208 -1.40 11.93 -8.59
N GLU A 209 -2.44 12.69 -8.27
CA GLU A 209 -3.48 13.10 -9.22
C GLU A 209 -2.90 13.95 -10.36
N GLU A 210 -2.02 14.92 -10.05
CA GLU A 210 -1.31 15.72 -11.07
C GLU A 210 -0.47 14.82 -12.00
N THR A 211 0.19 13.80 -11.45
CA THR A 211 0.99 12.85 -12.26
C THR A 211 0.10 11.97 -13.13
N VAL A 212 -1.04 11.52 -12.61
CA VAL A 212 -2.05 10.78 -13.37
C VAL A 212 -2.62 11.63 -14.51
N ASP A 213 -2.93 12.91 -14.24
CA ASP A 213 -3.38 13.86 -15.27
C ASP A 213 -2.34 14.01 -16.38
N GLN A 214 -1.07 14.21 -16.02
CA GLN A 214 0.02 14.32 -16.99
C GLN A 214 0.21 13.03 -17.80
N PHE A 215 0.11 11.86 -17.18
CA PHE A 215 0.20 10.57 -17.86
C PHE A 215 -0.90 10.42 -18.93
N PHE A 216 -2.14 10.78 -18.61
CA PHE A 216 -3.24 10.70 -19.55
C PHE A 216 -3.20 11.81 -20.62
N ALA A 217 -2.57 12.94 -20.34
CA ALA A 217 -2.32 14.01 -21.30
C ALA A 217 -1.29 13.61 -22.39
N LEU A 218 -0.47 12.58 -22.16
CA LEU A 218 0.41 12.02 -23.19
C LEU A 218 -0.43 11.44 -24.33
N LYS A 219 -0.44 12.11 -25.49
CA LYS A 219 -1.26 11.67 -26.65
C LYS A 219 -0.63 10.52 -27.44
N VAL A 220 0.46 9.92 -26.98
CA VAL A 220 1.14 8.80 -27.65
C VAL A 220 0.44 7.46 -27.39
N PRO A 221 0.54 6.48 -28.31
CA PRO A 221 0.07 5.11 -28.08
C PRO A 221 0.74 4.47 -26.85
N MET A 222 0.00 3.69 -26.07
CA MET A 222 0.50 3.06 -24.84
C MET A 222 -0.09 1.66 -24.66
N ARG A 223 0.68 0.74 -24.08
CA ARG A 223 0.23 -0.62 -23.77
C ARG A 223 -0.16 -0.71 -22.28
N PRO A 224 -0.83 -1.79 -21.87
CA PRO A 224 -1.18 -1.97 -20.45
C PRO A 224 0.05 -2.04 -19.51
N GLY A 225 1.23 -2.41 -20.01
CA GLY A 225 2.44 -2.49 -19.22
C GLY A 225 2.93 -1.13 -18.70
N GLU A 226 2.73 -0.07 -19.48
CA GLU A 226 3.04 1.30 -19.08
C GLU A 226 2.10 1.78 -17.94
N LEU A 227 0.81 1.48 -18.05
CA LEU A 227 -0.17 1.73 -16.98
C LEU A 227 0.17 0.94 -15.71
N GLY A 228 0.52 -0.35 -15.85
CA GLY A 228 0.93 -1.19 -14.72
C GLY A 228 2.17 -0.65 -14.00
N SER A 229 3.08 -0.01 -14.73
CA SER A 229 4.27 0.63 -14.14
C SER A 229 3.90 1.90 -13.35
N LEU A 230 2.94 2.68 -13.85
CA LEU A 230 2.40 3.83 -13.11
C LEU A 230 1.73 3.37 -11.80
N PHE A 231 0.84 2.39 -11.86
CA PHE A 231 0.18 1.83 -10.66
C PHE A 231 1.19 1.36 -9.63
N ARG A 232 2.19 0.55 -10.04
CA ARG A 232 3.22 0.05 -9.14
C ARG A 232 4.01 1.18 -8.47
N GLY A 233 4.30 2.23 -9.22
CA GLY A 233 5.03 3.38 -8.71
C GLY A 233 4.24 4.19 -7.68
N ILE A 234 2.95 4.44 -7.95
CA ILE A 234 2.05 5.12 -7.01
C ILE A 234 1.82 4.24 -5.77
N ASP A 235 1.61 2.94 -5.96
CA ASP A 235 1.46 1.97 -4.87
C ASP A 235 2.69 1.99 -3.94
N ASN A 236 3.89 1.98 -4.52
CA ASN A 236 5.13 2.11 -3.76
C ASN A 236 5.23 3.47 -3.02
N ALA A 237 4.72 4.56 -3.59
CA ALA A 237 4.74 5.87 -2.91
C ALA A 237 3.89 5.85 -1.62
N PHE A 238 2.73 5.20 -1.65
CA PHE A 238 1.89 5.03 -0.45
C PHE A 238 2.51 4.06 0.57
N GLN A 239 3.18 3.00 0.12
CA GLN A 239 3.95 2.10 1.00
C GLN A 239 5.07 2.87 1.72
N VAL A 240 5.84 3.68 0.98
CA VAL A 240 6.89 4.54 1.55
C VAL A 240 6.29 5.53 2.55
N TYR A 241 5.17 6.18 2.22
CA TYR A 241 4.48 7.08 3.15
C TYR A 241 4.14 6.39 4.48
N ALA A 242 3.52 5.20 4.43
CA ALA A 242 3.17 4.44 5.63
C ALA A 242 4.40 4.02 6.44
N LYS A 243 5.44 3.53 5.75
CA LYS A 243 6.69 3.11 6.38
C LYS A 243 7.40 4.27 7.07
N THR A 244 7.51 5.44 6.43
CA THR A 244 8.18 6.60 7.02
C THR A 244 7.46 7.11 8.28
N ILE A 245 6.14 6.98 8.36
CA ILE A 245 5.39 7.26 9.60
C ILE A 245 5.81 6.28 10.70
N LEU A 246 5.84 4.97 10.40
CA LEU A 246 6.22 3.94 11.37
C LEU A 246 7.67 4.04 11.84
N ASP A 247 8.60 4.38 10.95
CA ASP A 247 10.03 4.47 11.26
C ASP A 247 10.33 5.57 12.30
N LYS A 248 9.41 6.52 12.51
CA LYS A 248 9.51 7.58 13.54
C LYS A 248 8.90 7.18 14.89
N ILE A 249 8.26 6.02 14.99
CA ILE A 249 7.62 5.55 16.23
C ILE A 249 8.65 4.78 17.05
N ALA A 250 8.75 5.09 18.35
CA ALA A 250 9.61 4.38 19.27
C ALA A 250 9.25 2.89 19.34
N ASN A 251 10.21 2.04 19.72
CA ASN A 251 9.90 0.64 19.97
C ASN A 251 9.18 0.51 21.31
N LYS A 252 8.43 -0.59 21.49
CA LYS A 252 7.71 -0.82 22.75
C LYS A 252 8.66 -0.91 23.93
N GLU A 253 9.84 -1.49 23.70
CA GLU A 253 10.89 -1.68 24.68
C GLU A 253 11.46 -0.35 25.20
N ASP A 254 11.33 0.73 24.43
CA ASP A 254 11.81 2.07 24.80
C ASP A 254 10.86 2.76 25.79
N VAL A 255 9.58 2.40 25.76
CA VAL A 255 8.49 3.01 26.55
C VAL A 255 8.19 2.18 27.81
N VAL A 256 8.34 0.86 27.71
CA VAL A 256 8.04 -0.07 28.80
C VAL A 256 9.19 -0.09 29.81
N PRO A 257 8.95 0.21 31.10
CA PRO A 257 10.04 0.25 32.09
C PRO A 257 10.74 -1.11 32.22
N PRO A 258 11.98 -1.18 32.73
CA PRO A 258 12.64 -2.45 33.00
C PRO A 258 11.92 -3.23 34.11
N VAL A 259 11.88 -4.55 33.99
CA VAL A 259 11.25 -5.43 34.99
C VAL A 259 12.03 -5.36 36.30
N PRO A 260 11.39 -5.08 37.46
CA PRO A 260 12.05 -5.11 38.75
C PRO A 260 12.71 -6.46 39.03
N ILE A 261 13.81 -6.44 39.79
CA ILE A 261 14.48 -7.67 40.21
C ILE A 261 13.50 -8.49 41.07
N LEU A 262 13.34 -9.77 40.71
CA LEU A 262 12.49 -10.67 41.46
C LEU A 262 13.06 -10.87 42.87
N THR A 263 12.26 -10.55 43.87
CA THR A 263 12.60 -10.66 45.30
C THR A 263 11.51 -11.44 46.01
N ARG A 264 11.86 -12.03 47.16
CA ARG A 264 10.90 -12.72 48.02
C ARG A 264 10.55 -11.88 49.25
N TYR A 265 9.32 -12.03 49.71
CA TYR A 265 8.84 -11.39 50.94
C TYR A 265 9.69 -11.73 52.18
N SER A 266 9.92 -10.74 53.05
CA SER A 266 10.62 -10.87 54.33
C SER A 266 9.82 -10.25 55.48
N ARG A 267 9.34 -11.09 56.41
CA ARG A 267 8.57 -10.68 57.60
C ARG A 267 9.46 -10.26 58.79
N GLU A 268 10.50 -9.46 58.58
CA GLU A 268 11.36 -9.00 59.68
C GLU A 268 10.90 -7.64 60.22
N HIS A 269 9.89 -7.65 61.09
CA HIS A 269 9.65 -6.58 62.07
C HIS A 269 9.17 -7.15 63.40
N GLY A 270 10.14 -7.56 64.22
CA GLY A 270 10.01 -7.76 65.65
C GLY A 270 11.37 -7.51 66.29
N ILE A 271 11.54 -6.34 66.92
CA ILE A 271 12.72 -5.91 67.68
C ILE A 271 13.89 -5.36 66.82
N LYS A 272 13.71 -4.15 66.25
CA LYS A 272 14.75 -3.09 66.11
C LYS A 272 14.14 -1.78 65.57
N ALA A 273 12.99 -1.39 66.13
CA ALA A 273 12.39 -0.09 65.89
C ALA A 273 13.11 1.00 66.72
N PHE A 274 14.40 1.23 66.49
CA PHE A 274 15.13 2.38 67.03
C PHE A 274 16.36 2.68 66.17
N VAL A 275 16.15 2.98 64.90
CA VAL A 275 16.89 4.06 64.21
C VAL A 275 15.92 4.58 63.15
N LYS A 276 15.29 5.72 63.44
CA LYS A 276 14.61 6.55 62.45
C LYS A 276 15.70 7.15 61.55
N LYS A 277 16.29 6.33 60.69
CA LYS A 277 17.04 6.82 59.55
C LYS A 277 15.98 7.02 58.49
N GLU A 278 15.70 8.28 58.16
CA GLU A 278 15.15 8.60 56.85
C GLU A 278 16.15 8.06 55.83
N LEU A 279 16.04 6.77 55.51
CA LEU A 279 16.65 6.20 54.35
C LEU A 279 15.81 6.77 53.23
N LYS A 280 16.36 7.84 52.62
CA LYS A 280 16.01 8.24 51.27
C LYS A 280 15.75 6.96 50.51
N ASP A 281 14.50 6.82 50.06
CA ASP A 281 14.10 5.84 49.06
C ASP A 281 15.27 5.74 48.10
N THR A 282 15.95 4.60 48.10
CA THR A 282 17.04 4.39 47.16
C THR A 282 16.29 4.23 45.87
N ARG A 283 15.92 5.37 45.27
CA ARG A 283 15.62 5.50 43.86
C ARG A 283 16.69 4.65 43.23
N ILE A 284 16.31 3.45 42.79
CA ILE A 284 17.00 2.77 41.72
C ILE A 284 17.23 3.92 40.74
N PRO A 285 18.48 4.26 40.41
CA PRO A 285 18.72 5.46 39.65
C PRO A 285 18.03 5.34 38.29
N ASP A 286 16.79 5.82 38.22
CA ASP A 286 16.01 6.17 37.03
C ASP A 286 16.65 7.38 36.33
N VAL A 287 17.95 7.59 36.54
CA VAL A 287 18.73 8.78 36.18
C VAL A 287 19.85 8.44 35.19
N LEU A 288 20.03 7.17 34.78
CA LEU A 288 21.07 6.83 33.81
C LEU A 288 20.58 6.01 32.61
N LYS A 289 19.39 6.38 32.09
CA LYS A 289 18.97 6.23 30.69
C LYS A 289 17.55 6.75 30.44
N SER A 290 17.18 7.91 30.98
CA SER A 290 16.38 8.83 30.16
C SER A 290 17.33 9.39 29.09
N VAL A 291 17.77 8.53 28.18
CA VAL A 291 18.12 9.02 26.85
C VAL A 291 16.89 9.83 26.44
N GLU A 292 17.12 11.01 25.86
CA GLU A 292 16.10 11.90 25.30
C GLU A 292 15.25 11.13 24.28
N ILE A 293 14.36 10.26 24.74
CA ILE A 293 13.36 9.61 23.92
C ILE A 293 12.25 10.64 23.87
N ASP A 294 12.25 11.43 22.81
CA ASP A 294 11.14 12.31 22.46
C ASP A 294 9.94 11.43 22.07
N VAL A 295 9.26 10.89 23.07
CA VAL A 295 8.08 10.04 22.87
C VAL A 295 6.97 10.93 22.33
N VAL A 296 6.59 10.65 21.08
CA VAL A 296 5.55 11.38 20.36
C VAL A 296 4.26 11.48 21.18
N ALA A 297 3.67 12.68 21.21
CA ALA A 297 2.42 12.94 21.92
C ALA A 297 1.25 12.08 21.37
N THR A 298 0.32 11.68 22.25
CA THR A 298 -0.81 10.81 21.88
C THR A 298 -1.71 11.46 20.82
N SER A 299 -1.91 12.78 20.88
CA SER A 299 -2.64 13.53 19.85
C SER A 299 -1.97 13.44 18.47
N THR A 300 -0.64 13.48 18.42
CA THR A 300 0.14 13.33 17.17
C THR A 300 -0.01 11.93 16.60
N LEU A 301 0.05 10.88 17.45
CA LEU A 301 -0.20 9.50 17.03
C LEU A 301 -1.62 9.35 16.44
N CYS A 302 -2.61 10.02 17.01
CA CYS A 302 -3.98 10.00 16.49
C CYS A 302 -4.09 10.65 15.10
N VAL A 303 -3.45 11.80 14.88
CA VAL A 303 -3.43 12.46 13.56
C VAL A 303 -2.69 11.61 12.53
N GLN A 304 -1.60 10.94 12.90
CA GLN A 304 -0.89 10.00 12.05
C GLN A 304 -1.78 8.80 11.67
N LEU A 305 -2.46 8.19 12.64
CA LEU A 305 -3.44 7.12 12.42
C LEU A 305 -4.56 7.55 11.47
N ASN A 306 -5.13 8.74 11.69
CA ASN A 306 -6.16 9.30 10.81
C ASN A 306 -5.63 9.56 9.39
N SER A 307 -4.36 9.92 9.25
CA SER A 307 -3.72 10.12 7.94
C SER A 307 -3.55 8.81 7.18
N LEU A 308 -3.16 7.74 7.86
CA LEU A 308 -3.11 6.39 7.29
C LEU A 308 -4.51 5.89 6.89
N HIS A 309 -5.51 6.14 7.73
CA HIS A 309 -6.90 5.83 7.38
C HIS A 309 -7.39 6.64 6.18
N TYR A 310 -7.08 7.93 6.12
CA TYR A 310 -7.41 8.75 4.96
C TYR A 310 -6.75 8.18 3.69
N ALA A 311 -5.46 7.81 3.77
CA ALA A 311 -4.73 7.16 2.68
C ALA A 311 -5.49 5.93 2.16
N ILE A 312 -5.78 4.94 3.01
CA ILE A 312 -6.47 3.74 2.52
C ILE A 312 -7.90 4.02 2.03
N SER A 313 -8.61 4.98 2.64
CA SER A 313 -10.01 5.30 2.28
C SER A 313 -10.16 5.90 0.88
N GLN A 314 -9.14 6.60 0.37
CA GLN A 314 -9.20 7.24 -0.95
C GLN A 314 -8.60 6.37 -2.07
N LEU A 315 -7.87 5.29 -1.76
CA LEU A 315 -7.21 4.44 -2.76
C LEU A 315 -8.20 3.86 -3.79
N ASN A 316 -9.37 3.39 -3.37
CA ASN A 316 -10.36 2.81 -4.29
C ASN A 316 -10.86 3.86 -5.30
N LYS A 317 -11.10 5.10 -4.86
CA LYS A 317 -11.55 6.17 -5.76
C LYS A 317 -10.47 6.56 -6.78
N LEU A 318 -9.22 6.58 -6.34
CA LEU A 318 -8.08 6.83 -7.22
C LEU A 318 -7.95 5.70 -8.26
N GLU A 319 -8.06 4.45 -7.83
CA GLU A 319 -8.04 3.28 -8.70
C GLU A 319 -9.14 3.33 -9.76
N ASP A 320 -10.38 3.54 -9.33
CA ASP A 320 -11.54 3.64 -10.23
C ASP A 320 -11.36 4.77 -11.25
N SER A 321 -10.89 5.94 -10.82
CA SER A 321 -10.61 7.10 -11.68
C SER A 321 -9.57 6.79 -12.76
N ILE A 322 -8.47 6.11 -12.40
CA ILE A 322 -7.43 5.73 -13.36
C ILE A 322 -7.97 4.72 -14.38
N TRP A 323 -8.75 3.71 -13.93
CA TRP A 323 -9.35 2.72 -14.83
C TRP A 323 -10.42 3.32 -15.76
N GLU A 324 -11.25 4.24 -15.27
CA GLU A 324 -12.23 4.95 -16.08
C GLU A 324 -11.54 5.73 -17.22
N ARG A 325 -10.45 6.43 -16.91
CA ARG A 325 -9.67 7.18 -17.92
C ARG A 325 -8.98 6.25 -18.92
N TRP A 326 -8.46 5.12 -18.46
CA TRP A 326 -7.83 4.12 -19.34
C TRP A 326 -8.83 3.50 -20.32
N THR A 327 -10.03 3.14 -19.84
CA THR A 327 -11.09 2.58 -20.70
C THR A 327 -11.59 3.60 -21.72
N ARG A 328 -11.80 4.87 -21.33
CA ARG A 328 -12.15 5.96 -22.26
C ARG A 328 -11.11 6.15 -23.36
N LYS A 329 -9.82 6.12 -23.01
CA LYS A 329 -8.72 6.26 -23.99
C LYS A 329 -8.74 5.12 -25.02
N LYS A 330 -9.01 3.88 -24.58
CA LYS A 330 -9.14 2.72 -25.48
C LYS A 330 -10.38 2.74 -26.36
N HIS A 331 -11.51 3.31 -25.95
CA HIS A 331 -12.70 3.37 -26.81
C HIS A 331 -12.52 4.25 -28.05
N HIS A 332 -11.56 5.21 -28.02
CA HIS A 332 -11.19 6.00 -29.19
C HIS A 332 -10.34 5.19 -30.20
N ASP A 333 -9.50 4.28 -29.72
CA ASP A 333 -8.72 3.35 -30.54
C ASP A 333 -9.51 2.04 -30.70
N LYS A 334 -10.32 1.94 -31.76
CA LYS A 334 -11.07 0.71 -32.09
C LYS A 334 -10.11 -0.44 -32.45
N SER A 335 -9.43 -0.99 -31.44
CA SER A 335 -8.50 -2.09 -31.57
C SER A 335 -9.24 -3.44 -31.51
N ILE A 336 -8.75 -4.37 -32.32
CA ILE A 336 -9.22 -5.75 -32.41
C ILE A 336 -8.91 -6.45 -31.07
N LYS A 337 -9.87 -7.20 -30.51
CA LYS A 337 -9.73 -7.96 -29.25
C LYS A 337 -8.37 -8.67 -29.20
N SER A 338 -7.52 -8.29 -28.24
CA SER A 338 -6.14 -8.76 -28.14
C SER A 338 -5.82 -9.34 -26.75
N PRO A 339 -4.73 -10.11 -26.60
CA PRO A 339 -4.23 -10.61 -25.31
C PRO A 339 -3.99 -9.52 -24.25
N ALA A 340 -3.92 -8.25 -24.67
CA ALA A 340 -3.77 -7.10 -23.79
C ALA A 340 -4.99 -6.84 -22.89
N GLU A 341 -6.17 -7.40 -23.21
CA GLU A 341 -7.36 -7.33 -22.35
C GLU A 341 -7.20 -8.20 -21.09
N GLU A 342 -6.61 -9.39 -21.22
CA GLU A 342 -6.36 -10.30 -20.10
C GLU A 342 -5.28 -9.75 -19.16
N THR A 343 -4.21 -9.17 -19.71
CA THR A 343 -3.19 -8.47 -18.92
C THR A 343 -3.78 -7.26 -18.17
N ALA A 344 -4.66 -6.49 -18.80
CA ALA A 344 -5.33 -5.36 -18.14
C ALA A 344 -6.25 -5.80 -16.99
N ARG A 345 -6.97 -6.92 -17.14
CA ARG A 345 -7.81 -7.48 -16.07
C ARG A 345 -6.99 -8.00 -14.89
N ASN A 346 -5.85 -8.64 -15.16
CA ASN A 346 -4.94 -9.08 -14.09
C ASN A 346 -4.32 -7.87 -13.37
N LEU A 347 -3.93 -6.83 -14.10
CA LEU A 347 -3.45 -5.58 -13.51
C LEU A 347 -4.50 -4.90 -12.62
N GLN A 348 -5.78 -4.95 -13.01
CA GLN A 348 -6.88 -4.39 -12.22
C GLN A 348 -7.07 -5.15 -10.89
N LYS A 349 -6.84 -6.46 -10.88
CA LYS A 349 -7.03 -7.27 -9.68
C LYS A 349 -5.98 -6.98 -8.59
N ASP A 350 -4.76 -6.64 -9.00
CA ASP A 350 -3.59 -6.51 -8.11
C ASP A 350 -3.18 -5.03 -7.87
N SER A 351 -4.00 -4.07 -8.30
CA SER A 351 -3.71 -2.64 -8.17
C SER A 351 -3.79 -2.21 -6.71
N PHE A 352 -2.76 -1.51 -6.20
CA PHE A 352 -2.66 -1.00 -4.82
C PHE A 352 -2.63 -2.03 -3.68
N ASP A 353 -2.43 -3.31 -3.96
CA ASP A 353 -2.40 -4.35 -2.91
C ASP A 353 -1.26 -4.15 -1.90
N GLY A 354 -0.10 -3.69 -2.35
CA GLY A 354 1.05 -3.43 -1.49
C GLY A 354 0.76 -2.33 -0.47
N SER A 355 0.26 -1.19 -0.92
CA SER A 355 -0.12 -0.07 -0.03
C SER A 355 -1.26 -0.43 0.90
N ARG A 356 -2.30 -1.14 0.44
CA ARG A 356 -3.38 -1.62 1.33
C ARG A 356 -2.84 -2.48 2.46
N LYS A 357 -1.92 -3.40 2.15
CA LYS A 357 -1.30 -4.27 3.16
C LYS A 357 -0.45 -3.47 4.15
N ASP A 358 0.46 -2.64 3.65
CA ASP A 358 1.42 -1.91 4.49
C ASP A 358 0.74 -0.82 5.33
N ILE A 359 -0.26 -0.12 4.77
CA ILE A 359 -1.05 0.87 5.53
C ILE A 359 -1.84 0.16 6.64
N ASN A 360 -2.50 -0.97 6.37
CA ASN A 360 -3.24 -1.68 7.41
C ASN A 360 -2.32 -2.20 8.52
N ALA A 361 -1.17 -2.78 8.15
CA ALA A 361 -0.17 -3.23 9.11
C ALA A 361 0.38 -2.06 9.94
N ALA A 362 0.57 -0.89 9.31
CA ALA A 362 0.98 0.32 10.01
C ALA A 362 -0.08 0.77 11.02
N ILE A 363 -1.36 0.79 10.63
CA ILE A 363 -2.46 1.12 11.54
C ILE A 363 -2.49 0.14 12.73
N ASP A 364 -2.37 -1.17 12.50
CA ASP A 364 -2.37 -2.15 13.60
C ASP A 364 -1.23 -1.91 14.59
N ARG A 365 -0.01 -1.75 14.08
CA ARG A 365 1.18 -1.47 14.91
C ARG A 365 1.04 -0.17 15.70
N MET A 366 0.49 0.88 15.07
CA MET A 366 0.26 2.17 15.71
C MET A 366 -0.81 2.11 16.80
N CYS A 367 -1.91 1.39 16.58
CA CYS A 367 -2.95 1.18 17.59
C CYS A 367 -2.38 0.46 18.82
N GLU A 368 -1.61 -0.60 18.60
CA GLU A 368 -0.96 -1.38 19.65
C GLU A 368 0.07 -0.54 20.43
N PHE A 369 0.90 0.22 19.73
CA PHE A 369 1.87 1.13 20.35
C PHE A 369 1.19 2.24 21.15
N THR A 370 0.11 2.83 20.61
CA THR A 370 -0.64 3.91 21.29
C THR A 370 -1.17 3.43 22.63
N GLY A 371 -1.78 2.24 22.70
CA GLY A 371 -2.19 1.64 23.97
C GLY A 371 -1.02 1.41 24.93
N THR A 372 0.09 0.85 24.43
CA THR A 372 1.30 0.60 25.23
C THR A 372 1.84 1.89 25.83
N LYS A 373 1.95 2.94 25.01
CA LYS A 373 2.42 4.27 25.42
C LYS A 373 1.51 4.91 26.46
N ILE A 374 0.20 4.81 26.30
CA ILE A 374 -0.75 5.31 27.30
C ILE A 374 -0.54 4.63 28.65
N ILE A 375 -0.45 3.29 28.70
CA ILE A 375 -0.42 2.56 29.97
C ILE A 375 0.96 2.64 30.65
N PHE A 376 2.04 2.45 29.87
CA PHE A 376 3.39 2.34 30.42
C PHE A 376 4.14 3.67 30.52
N TRP A 377 3.63 4.74 29.88
CA TRP A 377 4.22 6.07 29.93
C TRP A 377 3.27 7.12 30.50
N ASP A 378 2.12 7.35 29.86
CA ASP A 378 1.23 8.46 30.26
C ASP A 378 0.54 8.17 31.62
N LEU A 379 0.11 6.92 31.84
CA LEU A 379 -0.53 6.45 33.08
C LEU A 379 0.43 5.62 33.94
N ARG A 380 1.74 5.77 33.74
CA ARG A 380 2.76 4.97 34.44
C ARG A 380 2.63 5.07 35.96
N GLU A 381 2.50 6.29 36.49
CA GLU A 381 2.39 6.52 37.93
C GLU A 381 1.14 5.86 38.54
N PRO A 382 -0.10 6.19 38.10
CA PRO A 382 -1.30 5.60 38.69
C PRO A 382 -1.41 4.09 38.41
N PHE A 383 -1.06 3.63 37.20
CA PHE A 383 -1.29 2.26 36.77
C PHE A 383 -0.12 1.32 37.15
N ILE A 384 1.11 1.65 36.76
CA ILE A 384 2.26 0.74 36.89
C ILE A 384 2.95 0.87 38.25
N GLU A 385 3.02 2.07 38.83
CA GLU A 385 3.79 2.32 40.06
C GLU A 385 2.94 2.21 41.34
N ASN A 386 1.67 2.61 41.30
CA ASN A 386 0.82 2.75 42.49
C ASN A 386 -0.27 1.69 42.66
N LEU A 387 -0.76 1.07 41.58
CA LEU A 387 -1.80 0.03 41.67
C LEU A 387 -1.37 -1.12 42.60
N TYR A 388 -2.24 -1.50 43.55
CA TYR A 388 -2.02 -2.53 44.59
C TYR A 388 -0.85 -2.26 45.55
N LYS A 389 -0.33 -1.04 45.61
CA LYS A 389 0.70 -0.63 46.58
C LYS A 389 0.06 0.14 47.75
N PRO A 390 0.29 -0.24 49.02
CA PRO A 390 1.09 -1.38 49.48
C PRO A 390 0.32 -2.71 49.54
N SER A 391 -1.01 -2.69 49.33
CA SER A 391 -1.85 -3.90 49.28
C SER A 391 -3.06 -3.69 48.35
N VAL A 392 -3.69 -4.78 47.91
CA VAL A 392 -4.86 -4.74 47.01
C VAL A 392 -6.02 -3.98 47.65
N SER A 393 -6.33 -4.25 48.91
CA SER A 393 -7.42 -3.58 49.64
C SER A 393 -7.26 -2.06 49.79
N GLN A 394 -6.03 -1.54 49.74
CA GLN A 394 -5.74 -0.11 49.97
C GLN A 394 -5.56 0.70 48.68
N SER A 395 -5.18 0.05 47.59
CA SER A 395 -4.97 0.69 46.28
C SER A 395 -5.57 -0.19 45.20
N ARG A 396 -6.88 -0.03 44.98
CA ARG A 396 -7.66 -0.85 44.06
C ARG A 396 -7.64 -0.32 42.63
N LEU A 397 -8.06 -1.15 41.68
CA LEU A 397 -8.14 -0.79 40.27
C LEU A 397 -9.12 0.36 39.99
N GLU A 398 -10.14 0.60 40.83
CA GLU A 398 -11.04 1.74 40.62
C GLU A 398 -10.30 3.08 40.58
N SER A 399 -9.16 3.20 41.27
CA SER A 399 -8.33 4.42 41.26
C SER A 399 -7.74 4.78 39.89
N VAL A 400 -7.66 3.82 38.97
CA VAL A 400 -7.16 4.03 37.60
C VAL A 400 -8.27 4.11 36.56
N MET A 401 -9.54 3.93 36.96
CA MET A 401 -10.69 4.02 36.04
C MET A 401 -10.93 5.45 35.54
N ASP A 402 -10.91 6.46 36.43
CA ASP A 402 -11.11 7.86 36.02
C ASP A 402 -10.01 8.35 35.05
N PRO A 403 -8.70 8.09 35.30
CA PRO A 403 -7.66 8.39 34.32
C PRO A 403 -7.84 7.68 32.98
N LEU A 404 -8.26 6.41 32.98
CA LEU A 404 -8.52 5.66 31.74
C LEU A 404 -9.70 6.25 30.96
N ASP A 405 -10.79 6.62 31.64
CA ASP A 405 -11.96 7.23 31.02
C ASP A 405 -11.62 8.58 30.38
N MET A 406 -10.85 9.41 31.08
CA MET A 406 -10.35 10.67 30.53
C MET A 406 -9.53 10.46 29.25
N VAL A 407 -8.65 9.45 29.23
CA VAL A 407 -7.86 9.14 28.03
C VAL A 407 -8.75 8.62 26.89
N LEU A 408 -9.71 7.74 27.18
CA LEU A 408 -10.64 7.24 26.17
C LEU A 408 -11.46 8.37 25.52
N ASN A 409 -11.96 9.31 26.33
CA ASN A 409 -12.68 10.49 25.83
C ASN A 409 -11.79 11.32 24.90
N GLN A 410 -10.56 11.63 25.32
CA GLN A 410 -9.59 12.36 24.49
C GLN A 410 -9.25 11.64 23.19
N LEU A 411 -9.10 10.30 23.22
CA LEU A 411 -8.84 9.51 22.02
C LEU A 411 -10.03 9.55 21.06
N CYS A 412 -11.26 9.37 21.57
CA CYS A 412 -12.47 9.37 20.76
C CYS A 412 -12.77 10.73 20.12
N ASP A 413 -12.36 11.84 20.75
CA ASP A 413 -12.49 13.18 20.20
C ASP A 413 -11.61 13.41 18.94
N VAL A 414 -10.47 12.72 18.85
CA VAL A 414 -9.47 12.94 17.79
C VAL A 414 -9.48 11.83 16.74
N ILE A 415 -9.68 10.58 17.11
CA ILE A 415 -9.65 9.43 16.20
C ILE A 415 -10.88 9.40 15.29
N MET A 416 -10.71 8.97 14.04
CA MET A 416 -11.81 8.70 13.12
C MET A 416 -12.62 7.46 13.55
N GLU A 417 -13.93 7.48 13.39
CA GLU A 417 -14.86 6.44 13.86
C GLU A 417 -14.47 5.01 13.40
N PRO A 418 -14.04 4.77 12.14
CA PRO A 418 -13.65 3.43 11.70
C PRO A 418 -12.40 2.86 12.40
N LEU A 419 -11.60 3.71 13.05
CA LEU A 419 -10.41 3.31 13.79
C LEU A 419 -10.66 3.11 15.28
N ARG A 420 -11.80 3.59 15.80
CA ARG A 420 -12.13 3.60 17.23
C ARG A 420 -11.87 2.24 17.88
N ASP A 421 -12.51 1.19 17.38
CA ASP A 421 -12.44 -0.13 17.99
C ASP A 421 -11.02 -0.71 17.94
N ARG A 422 -10.22 -0.40 16.90
CA ARG A 422 -8.82 -0.85 16.78
C ARG A 422 -7.94 -0.17 17.84
N VAL A 423 -8.09 1.13 18.02
CA VAL A 423 -7.32 1.89 19.03
C VAL A 423 -7.72 1.46 20.44
N VAL A 424 -9.02 1.36 20.72
CA VAL A 424 -9.54 0.95 22.04
C VAL A 424 -9.15 -0.50 22.35
N THR A 425 -9.12 -1.39 21.35
CA THR A 425 -8.60 -2.76 21.53
C THR A 425 -7.11 -2.75 21.90
N GLY A 426 -6.31 -1.89 21.26
CA GLY A 426 -4.89 -1.71 21.63
C GLY A 426 -4.73 -1.22 23.07
N LEU A 427 -5.59 -0.30 23.53
CA LEU A 427 -5.59 0.18 24.91
C LEU A 427 -6.03 -0.92 25.90
N LEU A 428 -7.04 -1.71 25.58
CA LEU A 428 -7.46 -2.86 26.37
C LEU A 428 -6.30 -3.86 26.54
N GLN A 429 -5.64 -4.23 25.45
CA GLN A 429 -4.49 -5.14 25.47
C GLN A 429 -3.37 -4.60 26.38
N ALA A 430 -3.01 -3.33 26.21
CA ALA A 430 -2.00 -2.70 27.05
C ALA A 430 -2.41 -2.62 28.53
N SER A 431 -3.70 -2.39 28.81
CA SER A 431 -4.22 -2.34 30.19
C SER A 431 -4.12 -3.71 30.87
N LEU A 432 -4.44 -4.78 30.13
CA LEU A 432 -4.32 -6.16 30.59
C LEU A 432 -2.87 -6.59 30.79
N ASP A 433 -1.97 -6.20 29.87
CA ASP A 433 -0.53 -6.44 30.02
C ASP A 433 0.05 -5.64 31.20
N GLY A 434 -0.40 -4.40 31.41
CA GLY A 434 -0.07 -3.58 32.56
C GLY A 434 -0.52 -4.22 33.87
N LEU A 435 -1.75 -4.74 33.92
CA LEU A 435 -2.29 -5.44 35.08
C LEU A 435 -1.50 -6.73 35.39
N LEU A 436 -1.21 -7.54 34.37
CA LEU A 436 -0.37 -8.73 34.52
C LEU A 436 1.02 -8.36 35.06
N ARG A 437 1.60 -7.28 34.56
CA ARG A 437 2.90 -6.80 35.03
C ARG A 437 2.86 -6.36 36.49
N VAL A 438 1.81 -5.65 36.90
CA VAL A 438 1.63 -5.25 38.31
C VAL A 438 1.50 -6.47 39.23
N ILE A 439 0.79 -7.52 38.80
CA ILE A 439 0.53 -8.72 39.60
C ILE A 439 1.75 -9.64 39.66
N LEU A 440 2.47 -9.83 38.55
CA LEU A 440 3.54 -10.82 38.44
C LEU A 440 4.95 -10.24 38.61
N ASP A 441 5.16 -8.98 38.21
CA ASP A 441 6.46 -8.34 38.11
C ASP A 441 6.43 -6.93 38.78
N GLY A 442 5.53 -6.75 39.75
CA GLY A 442 5.25 -5.45 40.37
C GLY A 442 6.28 -4.97 41.40
N GLY A 443 7.34 -5.73 41.62
CA GLY A 443 8.40 -5.39 42.58
C GLY A 443 8.04 -5.63 44.06
N PRO A 444 8.99 -5.38 44.98
CA PRO A 444 8.89 -5.79 46.39
C PRO A 444 7.82 -5.08 47.21
N SER A 445 7.31 -3.93 46.73
CA SER A 445 6.29 -3.16 47.45
C SER A 445 4.88 -3.73 47.34
N ARG A 446 4.70 -4.81 46.57
CA ARG A 446 3.41 -5.50 46.37
C ARG A 446 3.51 -6.90 46.94
N VAL A 447 2.63 -7.17 47.90
CA VAL A 447 2.53 -8.47 48.58
C VAL A 447 1.08 -8.92 48.51
N PHE A 448 0.86 -10.15 48.04
CA PHE A 448 -0.45 -10.75 47.88
C PHE A 448 -0.68 -11.89 48.88
N SER A 449 -1.94 -12.05 49.26
CA SER A 449 -2.47 -13.11 50.12
C SER A 449 -3.68 -13.78 49.47
N LEU A 450 -4.09 -14.93 50.01
CA LEU A 450 -5.31 -15.62 49.56
C LEU A 450 -6.56 -14.74 49.59
N GLY A 451 -6.65 -13.83 50.57
CA GLY A 451 -7.80 -12.93 50.72
C GLY A 451 -7.93 -11.91 49.58
N ASP A 452 -6.85 -11.64 48.86
CA ASP A 452 -6.83 -10.67 47.77
C ASP A 452 -7.42 -11.24 46.47
N ALA A 453 -7.53 -12.57 46.34
CA ALA A 453 -7.98 -13.23 45.10
C ALA A 453 -9.37 -12.74 44.66
N LYS A 454 -10.29 -12.59 45.61
CA LYS A 454 -11.64 -12.09 45.32
C LYS A 454 -11.62 -10.64 44.83
N LEU A 455 -10.79 -9.79 45.45
CA LEU A 455 -10.66 -8.38 45.06
C LEU A 455 -10.03 -8.24 43.66
N LEU A 456 -9.05 -9.07 43.34
CA LEU A 456 -8.44 -9.11 42.01
C LEU A 456 -9.43 -9.58 40.93
N GLU A 457 -10.32 -10.52 41.26
CA GLU A 457 -11.36 -10.98 40.32
C GLU A 457 -12.46 -9.93 40.12
N GLU A 458 -12.87 -9.23 41.19
CA GLU A 458 -13.76 -8.06 41.11
C GLU A 458 -13.13 -6.95 40.23
N ASP A 459 -11.86 -6.61 40.46
CA ASP A 459 -11.16 -5.57 39.71
C ASP A 459 -11.02 -5.92 38.21
N LEU A 460 -10.74 -7.19 37.89
CA LEU A 460 -10.69 -7.65 36.49
C LEU A 460 -12.06 -7.54 35.81
N GLU A 461 -13.14 -7.82 36.53
CA GLU A 461 -14.50 -7.70 36.00
C GLU A 461 -14.88 -6.23 35.78
N ILE A 462 -14.47 -5.31 36.67
CA ILE A 462 -14.64 -3.87 36.48
C ILE A 462 -13.94 -3.41 35.20
N LEU A 463 -12.66 -3.79 35.00
CA LEU A 463 -11.92 -3.44 33.79
C LEU A 463 -12.60 -3.98 32.52
N LYS A 464 -13.11 -5.21 32.60
CA LYS A 464 -13.80 -5.85 31.49
C LYS A 464 -15.08 -5.10 31.11
N GLU A 465 -15.95 -4.83 32.09
CA GLU A 465 -17.22 -4.14 31.84
C GLU A 465 -16.99 -2.66 31.43
N PHE A 466 -15.90 -2.04 31.90
CA PHE A 466 -15.48 -0.70 31.44
C PHE A 466 -15.26 -0.65 29.92
N PHE A 467 -14.51 -1.61 29.36
CA PHE A 467 -14.27 -1.64 27.91
C PHE A 467 -15.48 -2.12 27.09
N ILE A 468 -16.40 -2.89 27.69
CA ILE A 468 -17.69 -3.26 27.05
C ILE A 468 -18.65 -2.06 27.07
N SER A 469 -18.61 -1.24 28.12
CA SER A 469 -19.42 -0.04 28.35
C SER A 469 -20.90 -0.24 28.01
N GLY A 470 -21.52 -1.27 28.59
CA GLY A 470 -22.95 -1.55 28.37
C GLY A 470 -23.35 -1.92 26.93
N GLY A 471 -22.39 -2.12 26.02
CA GLY A 471 -22.63 -2.36 24.59
C GLY A 471 -22.24 -1.18 23.69
N ASP A 472 -21.97 0.00 24.27
CA ASP A 472 -21.51 1.18 23.52
C ASP A 472 -19.99 1.13 23.29
N GLY A 473 -19.25 0.27 24.01
CA GLY A 473 -17.81 0.05 23.90
C GLY A 473 -17.41 -1.00 22.87
N LEU A 474 -16.44 -1.84 23.21
CA LEU A 474 -15.96 -2.93 22.37
C LEU A 474 -16.93 -4.13 22.36
N PRO A 475 -16.96 -4.94 21.28
CA PRO A 475 -17.74 -6.17 21.25
C PRO A 475 -17.35 -7.14 22.38
N ARG A 476 -18.34 -7.64 23.13
CA ARG A 476 -18.14 -8.56 24.28
C ARG A 476 -17.19 -9.73 23.98
N GLY A 477 -17.34 -10.36 22.82
CA GLY A 477 -16.49 -11.49 22.41
C GLY A 477 -15.02 -11.12 22.23
N VAL A 478 -14.72 -9.90 21.76
CA VAL A 478 -13.34 -9.40 21.62
C VAL A 478 -12.73 -9.20 23.01
N VAL A 479 -13.48 -8.58 23.93
CA VAL A 479 -13.01 -8.31 25.29
C VAL A 479 -12.79 -9.61 26.07
N GLU A 480 -13.74 -10.53 26.04
CA GLU A 480 -13.65 -11.81 26.76
C GLU A 480 -12.44 -12.65 26.31
N ASN A 481 -12.14 -12.66 25.01
CA ASN A 481 -10.98 -13.36 24.47
C ASN A 481 -9.66 -12.80 25.00
N GLN A 482 -9.55 -11.47 25.14
CA GLN A 482 -8.33 -10.83 25.67
C GLN A 482 -8.19 -11.06 27.19
N VAL A 483 -9.30 -10.96 27.93
CA VAL A 483 -9.33 -11.11 29.39
C VAL A 483 -9.03 -12.55 29.84
N ALA A 484 -9.30 -13.55 29.00
CA ALA A 484 -9.14 -14.97 29.34
C ALA A 484 -7.76 -15.32 29.92
N ARG A 485 -6.68 -14.77 29.36
CA ARG A 485 -5.30 -14.99 29.83
C ARG A 485 -5.09 -14.42 31.24
N VAL A 486 -5.54 -13.19 31.48
CA VAL A 486 -5.38 -12.51 32.78
C VAL A 486 -6.23 -13.19 33.85
N ARG A 487 -7.45 -13.61 33.49
CA ARG A 487 -8.35 -14.36 34.37
C ARG A 487 -7.72 -15.65 34.89
N GLN A 488 -6.95 -16.37 34.05
CA GLN A 488 -6.23 -17.55 34.50
C GLN A 488 -5.19 -17.21 35.57
N VAL A 489 -4.44 -16.12 35.40
CA VAL A 489 -3.43 -15.66 36.38
C VAL A 489 -4.09 -15.20 37.68
N VAL A 490 -5.18 -14.42 37.61
CA VAL A 490 -5.93 -13.99 38.79
C VAL A 490 -6.44 -15.18 39.61
N LYS A 491 -6.95 -16.23 38.95
CA LYS A 491 -7.37 -17.46 39.63
C LYS A 491 -6.25 -18.14 40.42
N LEU A 492 -5.00 -18.06 39.96
CA LEU A 492 -3.85 -18.65 40.67
C LEU A 492 -3.64 -18.02 42.06
N HIS A 493 -4.03 -16.76 42.26
CA HIS A 493 -3.94 -16.12 43.57
C HIS A 493 -4.91 -16.72 44.61
N GLY A 494 -5.96 -17.42 44.17
CA GLY A 494 -6.92 -18.11 45.04
C GLY A 494 -6.51 -19.50 45.51
N TYR A 495 -5.46 -20.11 44.93
CA TYR A 495 -4.96 -21.43 45.35
C TYR A 495 -4.05 -21.33 46.56
N GLU A 496 -4.04 -22.35 47.40
CA GLU A 496 -3.13 -22.45 48.54
C GLU A 496 -1.66 -22.47 48.08
N THR A 497 -0.77 -21.89 48.88
CA THR A 497 0.67 -21.83 48.52
C THR A 497 1.26 -23.23 48.28
N ARG A 498 0.78 -24.24 49.00
CA ARG A 498 1.20 -25.64 48.80
C ARG A 498 0.82 -26.18 47.43
N GLU A 499 -0.39 -25.90 46.97
CA GLU A 499 -0.86 -26.34 45.65
C GLU A 499 -0.03 -25.71 44.54
N ILE A 500 0.30 -24.42 44.65
CA ILE A 500 1.16 -23.72 43.69
C ILE A 500 2.58 -24.28 43.70
N ILE A 501 3.13 -24.62 44.88
CA ILE A 501 4.46 -25.24 45.00
C ILE A 501 4.48 -26.64 44.38
N GLU A 502 3.47 -27.46 44.65
CA GLU A 502 3.33 -28.80 44.06
C GLU A 502 3.21 -28.71 42.55
N ASP A 503 2.37 -27.81 42.05
CA ASP A 503 2.18 -27.62 40.62
C ASP A 503 3.46 -27.10 39.95
N LEU A 504 4.21 -26.20 40.59
CA LEU A 504 5.50 -25.73 40.07
C LEU A 504 6.53 -26.85 40.01
N ARG A 505 6.57 -27.77 40.99
CA ARG A 505 7.48 -28.94 40.94
C ARG A 505 7.09 -29.86 39.80
N SER A 506 5.82 -30.22 39.70
CA SER A 506 5.31 -31.08 38.63
C SER A 506 5.49 -30.44 37.25
N ALA A 507 5.22 -29.14 37.11
CA ALA A 507 5.44 -28.41 35.87
C ALA A 507 6.92 -28.33 35.49
N SER A 508 7.83 -28.15 36.45
CA SER A 508 9.28 -28.15 36.18
C SER A 508 9.78 -29.52 35.69
N GLU A 509 9.19 -30.61 36.18
CA GLU A 509 9.48 -31.98 35.73
C GLU A 509 8.90 -32.24 34.33
N LEU A 510 7.71 -31.71 34.03
CA LEU A 510 7.00 -31.88 32.77
C LEU A 510 7.46 -30.93 31.64
N GLU A 511 8.05 -29.77 31.94
CA GLU A 511 8.60 -28.84 30.94
C GLU A 511 9.73 -29.50 30.12
N MET A 512 10.45 -30.45 30.72
CA MET A 512 11.43 -31.29 30.02
C MET A 512 10.80 -32.23 28.96
N GLN A 513 9.47 -32.35 28.95
CA GLN A 513 8.67 -33.20 28.05
C GLN A 513 7.56 -32.42 27.31
N GLY A 514 7.50 -31.09 27.44
CA GLY A 514 6.49 -30.24 26.76
C GLY A 514 5.09 -30.22 27.40
N GLY A 515 4.94 -30.69 28.64
CA GLY A 515 3.66 -30.67 29.39
C GLY A 515 3.48 -29.42 30.26
N ARG A 516 2.22 -29.09 30.60
CA ARG A 516 1.87 -28.05 31.60
C ARG A 516 1.42 -28.68 32.91
N GLY A 517 1.60 -27.97 34.02
CA GLY A 517 1.08 -28.37 35.33
C GLY A 517 -0.44 -28.51 35.36
N LYS A 518 -0.98 -29.09 36.45
CA LYS A 518 -2.41 -29.29 36.69
C LYS A 518 -3.18 -27.97 36.74
N LEU A 519 -2.54 -26.87 37.17
CA LEU A 519 -3.16 -25.53 37.18
C LEU A 519 -3.07 -24.82 35.82
N GLY A 520 -2.43 -25.45 34.82
CA GLY A 520 -2.37 -24.98 33.44
C GLY A 520 -1.49 -23.75 33.18
N ALA A 521 -0.73 -23.30 34.19
CA ALA A 521 0.20 -22.17 34.13
C ALA A 521 1.64 -22.63 33.86
N ASP A 522 2.46 -21.76 33.27
CA ASP A 522 3.89 -22.02 33.09
C ASP A 522 4.70 -21.82 34.38
N THR A 523 5.89 -22.41 34.43
CA THR A 523 6.76 -22.35 35.62
C THR A 523 7.15 -20.93 36.03
N LYS A 524 7.30 -20.01 35.06
CA LYS A 524 7.69 -18.62 35.33
C LYS A 524 6.55 -17.85 35.99
N THR A 525 5.31 -18.08 35.56
CA THR A 525 4.12 -17.47 36.16
C THR A 525 3.95 -17.93 37.62
N LEU A 526 4.01 -19.25 37.87
CA LEU A 526 3.89 -19.81 39.23
C LEU A 526 5.01 -19.31 40.16
N LEU A 527 6.25 -19.27 39.67
CA LEU A 527 7.39 -18.75 40.44
C LEU A 527 7.22 -17.27 40.82
N ARG A 528 6.74 -16.43 39.88
CA ARG A 528 6.49 -15.01 40.14
C ARG A 528 5.43 -14.79 41.21
N ILE A 529 4.32 -15.53 41.13
CA ILE A 529 3.26 -15.48 42.16
C ILE A 529 3.83 -15.84 43.55
N LEU A 530 4.63 -16.90 43.65
CA LEU A 530 5.26 -17.30 44.91
C LEU A 530 6.23 -16.25 45.47
N CYS A 531 6.88 -15.46 44.60
CA CYS A 531 7.79 -14.41 45.04
C CYS A 531 7.07 -13.22 45.68
N HIS A 532 5.87 -12.89 45.19
CA HIS A 532 5.01 -11.82 45.73
C HIS A 532 4.06 -12.29 46.85
N ARG A 533 4.11 -13.57 47.24
CA ARG A 533 3.24 -14.14 48.27
C ARG A 533 3.70 -13.75 49.68
N GLY A 534 2.76 -13.32 50.52
CA GLY A 534 3.05 -12.91 51.91
C GLY A 534 3.30 -14.05 52.91
N GLU A 535 3.03 -15.30 52.52
CA GLU A 535 3.20 -16.46 53.40
C GLU A 535 4.68 -16.88 53.53
N SER A 536 5.08 -17.28 54.74
CA SER A 536 6.46 -17.70 55.03
C SER A 536 6.87 -18.97 54.26
N GLU A 537 5.91 -19.85 53.98
CA GLU A 537 6.10 -21.10 53.23
C GLU A 537 6.60 -20.81 51.80
N ALA A 538 5.95 -19.88 51.09
CA ALA A 538 6.36 -19.46 49.75
C ALA A 538 7.78 -18.86 49.76
N SER A 539 8.04 -17.93 50.69
CA SER A 539 9.37 -17.30 50.83
C SER A 539 10.48 -18.30 51.14
N GLN A 540 10.23 -19.29 52.01
CA GLN A 540 11.20 -20.35 52.30
C GLN A 540 11.46 -21.26 51.09
N PHE A 541 10.41 -21.58 50.34
CA PHE A 541 10.51 -22.43 49.15
C PHE A 541 11.35 -21.76 48.06
N VAL A 542 11.01 -20.53 47.65
CA VAL A 542 11.73 -19.81 46.59
C VAL A 542 13.17 -19.47 47.00
N LYS A 543 13.44 -19.28 48.29
CA LYS A 543 14.81 -19.16 48.83
C LYS A 543 15.61 -20.44 48.59
N LYS A 544 15.05 -21.60 48.96
CA LYS A 544 15.77 -22.88 48.94
C LYS A 544 15.99 -23.39 47.51
N GLN A 545 14.95 -23.33 46.67
CA GLN A 545 14.98 -23.92 45.33
C GLN A 545 15.57 -22.99 44.27
N PHE A 546 15.24 -21.69 44.33
CA PHE A 546 15.57 -20.73 43.27
C PHE A 546 16.58 -19.65 43.71
N LYS A 547 17.02 -19.68 44.98
CA LYS A 547 18.00 -18.73 45.55
C LYS A 547 17.57 -17.26 45.42
N ILE A 548 16.26 -16.98 45.40
CA ILE A 548 15.71 -15.63 45.25
C ILE A 548 16.10 -14.74 46.47
N PRO A 549 16.64 -13.54 46.25
CA PRO A 549 17.04 -12.61 47.32
C PRO A 549 15.82 -12.06 48.07
N LYS A 550 16.02 -11.69 49.34
CA LYS A 550 14.98 -10.95 50.10
C LYS A 550 14.76 -9.57 49.47
N SER A 551 13.53 -9.06 49.57
CA SER A 551 13.28 -7.64 49.37
C SER A 551 14.17 -6.83 50.33
N GLY A 552 14.99 -5.91 49.79
CA GLY A 552 15.74 -4.94 50.59
C GLY A 552 14.79 -3.93 51.23
N ALA A 553 15.10 -3.50 52.45
CA ALA A 553 14.44 -2.38 53.12
C ALA A 553 15.04 -1.06 52.63
#